data_AF-A0A3D5MHR1-F1
#
_entry.id   AF-A0A3D5MHR1-F1
#
_cell.length_a   1.000
_cell.length_b   1.000
_cell.length_c   1.000
_cell.angle_alpha   90.00
_cell.angle_beta   90.00
_cell.angle_gamma   90.00
#
_symmetry.space_group_name_H-M   'P 1'
#
loop_
_entity.id
_entity.type
_entity.pdbx_description
1 polymer ?
#
loop_
_entity_poly.entity_id
_entity_poly.type
_entity_poly.pdbx_seq_one_letter_code
_entity_poly.pdbx_strand_id
1 'polypeptide(L)' 'RSGGRLIPVDSEHSAIFQVFPLEAPERVSKLVLTASGGPFRTLPRAAMTRITPEQAVAHPNWSMGAKIS' A
#
# COMPACT_ATOMS: atom_id res chain seq x y z
N ARG A 1 -26.66 9.57 -9.32
CA ARG A 1 -25.55 9.70 -8.32
C ARG A 1 -26.18 9.73 -6.94
N SER A 2 -25.67 8.96 -5.97
CA SER A 2 -26.28 8.76 -4.63
C SER A 2 -25.84 9.78 -3.56
N GLY A 3 -25.13 10.86 -3.92
CA GLY A 3 -24.76 11.94 -3.00
C GLY A 3 -23.67 11.62 -1.97
N GLY A 4 -23.22 10.36 -1.87
CA GLY A 4 -22.16 9.96 -0.95
C GLY A 4 -20.78 10.47 -1.34
N ARG A 5 -19.93 10.70 -0.34
CA ARG A 5 -18.50 11.03 -0.50
C ARG A 5 -17.65 9.83 -0.08
N LEU A 6 -16.72 9.43 -0.93
CA LEU A 6 -15.74 8.38 -0.62
C LEU A 6 -14.57 9.01 0.14
N ILE A 7 -14.23 8.44 1.30
CA ILE A 7 -13.08 8.85 2.11
C ILE A 7 -12.10 7.67 2.15
N PRO A 8 -10.88 7.80 1.60
CA PRO A 8 -9.92 6.71 1.60
C PRO A 8 -9.33 6.49 2.99
N VAL A 9 -9.32 5.23 3.43
CA VAL A 9 -8.74 4.81 4.72
C VAL A 9 -7.47 3.99 4.55
N ASP A 10 -7.18 3.53 3.33
CA ASP A 10 -5.91 2.90 3.01
C ASP A 10 -4.77 3.92 3.10
N SER A 11 -3.61 3.53 3.59
CA SER A 11 -2.64 4.45 4.19
C SER A 11 -2.06 5.44 3.18
N GLU A 12 -1.67 4.95 2.01
CA GLU A 12 -1.09 5.73 0.92
C GLU A 12 -2.16 6.62 0.27
N HIS A 13 -3.37 6.09 0.11
CA HIS A 13 -4.50 6.83 -0.44
C HIS A 13 -4.95 7.96 0.50
N SER A 14 -4.93 7.71 1.81
CA SER A 14 -5.18 8.71 2.84
C SER A 14 -4.10 9.79 2.83
N ALA A 15 -2.82 9.42 2.74
CA ALA A 15 -1.72 10.38 2.63
C ALA A 15 -1.84 11.26 1.38
N ILE A 16 -2.18 10.67 0.23
CA ILE A 16 -2.47 11.44 -1.00
C ILE A 16 -3.67 12.36 -0.78
N PHE A 17 -4.77 11.86 -0.20
CA PHE A 17 -5.99 12.63 0.02
C PHE A 17 -5.79 13.83 0.95
N GLN A 18 -4.91 13.72 1.95
CA GLN A 18 -4.56 14.81 2.87
C GLN A 18 -3.89 16.00 2.18
N VAL A 19 -3.16 15.77 1.09
CA VAL A 19 -2.40 16.80 0.36
C VAL A 19 -2.95 17.09 -1.04
N PHE A 20 -4.02 16.42 -1.45
CA PHE A 20 -4.56 16.52 -2.80
C PHE A 20 -5.22 17.89 -3.03
N PRO A 21 -4.85 18.64 -4.09
CA PRO A 21 -5.43 19.94 -4.38
C PRO A 21 -6.80 19.79 -5.04
N LEU A 22 -7.86 19.59 -4.23
CA LEU A 22 -9.22 19.35 -4.72
C LEU A 22 -9.75 20.43 -5.68
N GLU A 23 -9.34 21.69 -5.48
CA GLU A 23 -9.74 22.83 -6.31
C GLU A 23 -8.95 22.95 -7.62
N ALA A 24 -7.84 22.23 -7.76
CA ALA A 24 -6.97 22.28 -8.94
C ALA A 24 -6.30 20.90 -9.21
N PRO A 25 -7.09 19.84 -9.39
CA PRO A 25 -6.57 18.48 -9.56
C PRO A 25 -5.65 18.32 -10.78
N GLU A 26 -5.84 19.13 -11.81
CA GLU A 26 -5.02 19.18 -13.03
C GLU A 26 -3.57 19.62 -12.77
N ARG A 27 -3.28 20.24 -11.61
CA ARG A 27 -1.92 20.60 -11.21
C ARG A 27 -1.09 19.39 -10.76
N VAL A 28 -1.71 18.24 -10.52
CA VAL A 28 -1.01 17.02 -10.14
C VAL A 28 -0.32 16.44 -11.38
N SER A 29 1.01 16.52 -11.43
CA SER A 29 1.80 15.95 -12.53
C SER A 29 2.28 14.52 -12.26
N LYS A 30 2.35 14.12 -10.98
CA LYS A 30 2.89 12.83 -10.55
C LYS A 30 2.30 12.41 -9.21
N LEU A 31 2.10 11.10 -9.05
CA LEU A 31 1.85 10.46 -7.76
C LEU A 31 3.05 9.59 -7.40
N VAL A 32 3.44 9.59 -6.13
CA VAL A 32 4.46 8.69 -5.59
C VAL A 32 3.77 7.76 -4.62
N LEU A 33 3.59 6.50 -5.03
CA LEU A 33 3.03 5.47 -4.18
C LEU A 33 4.17 4.72 -3.49
N THR A 34 4.23 4.81 -2.17
CA THR A 34 5.25 4.13 -1.37
C THR A 34 4.84 2.69 -1.07
N ALA A 35 5.83 1.83 -0.82
CA ALA A 35 5.61 0.48 -0.32
C ALA A 35 6.75 0.11 0.64
N SER A 36 6.46 -0.70 1.66
CA SER A 36 7.49 -1.26 2.55
C SER A 36 8.42 -2.24 1.80
N GLY A 37 7.88 -2.87 0.76
CA GLY A 37 8.47 -3.97 -0.02
C GLY A 37 8.37 -5.36 0.64
N GLY A 38 7.75 -5.46 1.82
CA GLY A 38 7.43 -6.73 2.46
C GLY A 38 8.62 -7.55 2.98
N PRO A 39 8.36 -8.74 3.55
CA PRO A 39 9.38 -9.58 4.19
C PRO A 39 10.44 -10.12 3.20
N PHE A 40 10.17 -10.09 1.90
CA PHE A 40 11.00 -10.76 0.89
C PHE A 40 11.79 -9.80 0.00
N ARG A 41 11.76 -8.48 0.28
CA ARG A 41 12.38 -7.44 -0.55
C ARG A 41 13.84 -7.72 -0.92
N THR A 42 14.59 -8.33 -0.02
CA THR A 42 16.03 -8.60 -0.16
C THR A 42 16.36 -10.04 -0.53
N LEU A 43 15.36 -10.91 -0.69
CA LEU A 43 15.59 -12.32 -0.99
C LEU A 43 15.94 -12.53 -2.48
N PRO A 44 16.84 -13.48 -2.78
CA PRO A 44 17.11 -13.86 -4.16
C PRO A 44 15.87 -14.52 -4.77
N ARG A 45 15.65 -14.30 -6.07
CA ARG A 45 14.51 -14.86 -6.81
C ARG A 45 14.38 -16.38 -6.66
N ALA A 46 15.50 -17.10 -6.58
CA ALA A 46 15.51 -18.55 -6.41
C ALA A 46 14.92 -19.03 -5.06
N ALA A 47 14.87 -18.17 -4.04
CA ALA A 47 14.25 -18.50 -2.75
C ALA A 47 12.72 -18.44 -2.79
N MET A 48 12.12 -17.73 -3.76
CA MET A 48 10.68 -17.48 -3.85
C MET A 48 9.85 -18.76 -3.94
N THR A 49 10.40 -19.83 -4.53
CA THR A 49 9.68 -21.09 -4.76
C THR A 49 9.45 -21.92 -3.50
N ARG A 50 10.12 -21.58 -2.39
CA ARG A 50 10.04 -22.32 -1.11
C ARG A 50 9.41 -21.51 0.02
N ILE A 51 8.86 -20.33 -0.29
CA ILE A 51 8.24 -19.45 0.71
C ILE A 51 6.97 -20.11 1.24
N THR A 52 6.81 -20.10 2.56
CA THR A 52 5.59 -20.60 3.22
C THR A 52 4.64 -19.47 3.60
N PRO A 53 3.33 -19.74 3.81
CA PRO A 53 2.38 -18.74 4.29
C PRO A 53 2.82 -18.09 5.61
N GLU A 54 3.40 -18.87 6.53
CA GLU A 54 3.90 -18.39 7.83
C GLU A 54 5.01 -17.35 7.67
N GLN A 55 5.86 -17.53 6.65
CA GLN A 55 6.91 -16.55 6.32
C GLN A 55 6.31 -15.28 5.68
N ALA A 56 5.24 -15.41 4.89
CA ALA A 56 4.61 -14.28 4.21
C ALA A 56 3.89 -13.36 5.21
N VAL A 57 3.18 -13.94 6.18
CA VAL A 57 2.42 -13.14 7.16
C VAL A 57 3.31 -12.44 8.20
N ALA A 58 4.59 -12.80 8.30
CA ALA A 58 5.55 -12.22 9.22
C ALA A 58 6.13 -10.88 8.69
N HIS A 59 5.26 -9.88 8.51
CA HIS A 59 5.67 -8.58 7.97
C HIS A 59 6.54 -7.79 8.98
N PRO A 60 7.67 -7.18 8.56
CA PRO A 60 8.65 -6.58 9.48
C PRO A 60 8.13 -5.36 10.25
N ASN A 61 7.18 -4.62 9.68
CA ASN A 61 6.74 -3.32 10.22
C ASN A 61 5.29 -3.31 10.72
N TRP A 62 4.48 -4.30 10.35
CA TRP A 62 3.02 -4.20 10.47
C TRP A 62 2.43 -5.53 10.95
N SER A 63 1.49 -5.45 11.89
CA SER A 63 0.62 -6.58 12.25
C SER A 63 -0.69 -6.42 11.49
N MET A 64 -0.88 -7.19 10.42
CA MET A 64 -2.07 -7.12 9.56
C MET A 64 -2.70 -8.50 9.36
N GLY A 65 -3.92 -8.54 8.80
CA GLY A 65 -4.59 -9.80 8.48
C GLY A 65 -3.85 -10.59 7.39
N ALA A 66 -3.92 -11.92 7.45
CA ALA A 66 -3.16 -12.82 6.56
C ALA A 66 -3.36 -12.58 5.04
N LYS A 67 -4.47 -11.97 4.63
CA LYS A 67 -4.75 -11.67 3.22
C LYS A 67 -3.97 -10.46 2.69
N ILE A 68 -3.62 -9.49 3.54
CA ILE A 68 -2.92 -8.26 3.14
C ILE A 68 -1.43 -8.30 3.49
N SER A 69 -1.02 -9.14 4.45
CA SER A 69 0.38 -9.39 4.76
C SER A 69 1.11 -10.13 3.64
#